data_AF-A0A672Z313-F1
#
_entry.id   AF-A0A672Z313-F1
#
_cell.length_a   1.000
_cell.length_b   1.000
_cell.length_c   1.000
_cell.angle_alpha   90.00
_cell.angle_beta   90.00
_cell.angle_gamma   90.00
#
_symmetry.space_group_name_H-M   'P 1'
#
loop_
_entity.id
_entity.type
_entity.pdbx_description
1 polymer ?
#
loop_
_entity_poly.entity_id
_entity_poly.type
_entity_poly.pdbx_seq_one_letter_code
_entity_poly.pdbx_strand_id
1 'polypeptide(L)'
;MQTLEQFEHEILSKRNKSKQSFKREETHNRTRDIHTLQDLIKAEEEEENLLDSYSTPAKGSQKRALTTPEHPHSKRSVALLSSPGLLLSPASFSPSVTPSQKYSQRSAKGEVMVSFGAVQGTRWAGRKTPGAGVQVELLEGPEDSLCSSYKYMFQRLRDVRNVLTEKIEELGEGLRSHFSIEEFSPVSLPAQDVITVLGQVCCDSNGKLNAQSVLLEAGPEQGGQQVPVDLSELKEYSLFPGQVVMMEGMNTTGRKLVASKLYEGVPLPFYTPGPMNVLVACGPYTPSDGLTFDPLIDLINVIVKDRPDVCLLVRSLSSKAQVTETFEAIFSRCIESIVDGTNSVGCRLVFVPSQRDIHHHFIYPQPPFTLPNLSKEQAQRITLVPDPCTLLIDGVTFGVTSTDILFHMGAEEISCGTGSERFSRILKHMLTQRSYYPLYPPVEDVNMDYEKFQSYGQMPLTPDILIIPSELRYFIKDVVGCVCVNPGRLTKGQVGGTYGRLLIQRPAPSEDGTRQIPCSAAQVVKI
;
A
#
# COMPACT_ATOMS: atom_id res chain seq x y z
N MET A 1 -28.18 54.48 -15.03
CA MET A 1 -27.66 53.51 -16.03
C MET A 1 -26.56 54.09 -16.93
N GLN A 2 -26.38 55.41 -17.08
CA GLN A 2 -25.28 55.95 -17.92
C GLN A 2 -23.90 56.01 -17.25
N THR A 3 -23.80 55.90 -15.92
CA THR A 3 -22.51 55.98 -15.19
C THR A 3 -21.77 54.65 -15.09
N LEU A 4 -22.45 53.51 -15.25
CA LEU A 4 -21.82 52.19 -15.20
C LEU A 4 -21.18 51.82 -16.55
N GLU A 5 -21.86 52.13 -17.65
CA GLU A 5 -21.35 51.94 -19.02
C GLU A 5 -20.11 52.81 -19.29
N GLN A 6 -20.06 54.02 -18.72
CA GLN A 6 -18.91 54.91 -18.87
C GLN A 6 -17.67 54.38 -18.11
N PHE A 7 -17.89 53.73 -16.96
CA PHE A 7 -16.83 53.09 -16.17
C PHE A 7 -16.30 51.81 -16.85
N GLU A 8 -17.18 50.98 -17.41
CA GLU A 8 -16.78 49.79 -18.18
C GLU A 8 -15.99 50.18 -19.44
N HIS A 9 -16.39 51.25 -20.14
CA HIS A 9 -15.70 51.69 -21.36
C HIS A 9 -14.32 52.32 -21.08
N GLU A 10 -14.14 53.04 -19.97
CA GLU A 10 -12.83 53.56 -19.56
C GLU A 10 -11.87 52.47 -19.08
N ILE A 11 -12.36 51.45 -18.37
CA ILE A 11 -11.53 50.35 -17.88
C ILE A 11 -11.14 49.39 -19.02
N LEU A 12 -12.07 49.09 -19.94
CA LEU A 12 -11.80 48.21 -21.09
C LEU A 12 -10.88 48.89 -22.13
N SER A 13 -11.00 50.20 -22.33
CA SER A 13 -10.12 50.94 -23.26
C SER A 13 -8.69 51.12 -22.75
N LYS A 14 -8.47 51.18 -21.43
CA LYS A 14 -7.12 51.18 -20.84
C LYS A 14 -6.45 49.80 -20.89
N ARG A 15 -7.23 48.71 -20.83
CA ARG A 15 -6.71 47.33 -20.94
C ARG A 15 -6.27 46.93 -22.35
N ASN A 16 -6.80 47.60 -23.38
CA ASN A 16 -6.44 47.35 -24.79
C ASN A 16 -5.20 48.10 -25.28
N LYS A 17 -4.61 49.01 -24.48
CA LYS A 17 -3.35 49.71 -24.83
C LYS A 17 -2.09 49.02 -24.30
N SER A 18 -2.19 47.97 -23.48
CA SER A 18 -1.03 47.27 -22.91
C SER A 18 -0.79 45.85 -23.46
N LYS A 19 -1.48 45.45 -24.55
CA LYS A 19 -1.22 44.18 -25.24
C LYS A 19 -0.60 44.41 -26.61
N GLN A 20 0.68 44.77 -26.63
CA GLN A 20 1.51 44.43 -27.78
C GLN A 20 1.77 42.92 -27.72
N SER A 21 1.31 42.22 -28.75
CA SER A 21 1.46 40.77 -28.87
C SER A 21 2.93 40.38 -29.01
N PHE A 22 3.49 39.66 -28.05
CA PHE A 22 4.60 38.76 -28.36
C PHE A 22 4.01 37.52 -29.03
N LYS A 23 4.00 37.53 -30.38
CA LYS A 23 3.89 36.31 -31.16
C LYS A 23 5.11 35.45 -30.82
N ARG A 24 4.93 34.37 -30.07
CA ARG A 24 5.96 33.33 -29.97
C ARG A 24 5.70 32.36 -31.14
N GLU A 25 6.39 32.59 -32.25
CA GLU A 25 6.48 31.60 -33.32
C GLU A 25 7.11 30.32 -32.78
N GLU A 26 6.46 29.19 -33.05
CA GLU A 26 7.04 27.86 -32.88
C GLU A 26 8.28 27.75 -33.75
N THR A 27 9.45 27.75 -33.11
CA THR A 27 10.68 27.23 -33.70
C THR A 27 11.26 26.19 -32.76
N HIS A 28 10.92 24.94 -33.04
CA HIS A 28 11.69 23.78 -32.60
C HIS A 28 13.13 23.94 -33.13
N ASN A 29 14.11 23.61 -32.29
CA ASN A 29 15.54 23.50 -32.58
C ASN A 29 16.33 24.80 -32.89
N ARG A 30 16.69 25.54 -31.83
CA ARG A 30 17.95 26.32 -31.79
C ARG A 30 18.54 26.31 -30.38
N THR A 31 19.84 26.05 -30.29
CA THR A 31 20.65 26.19 -29.07
C THR A 31 20.53 27.63 -28.55
N ARG A 32 20.08 27.80 -27.30
CA ARG A 32 19.94 29.11 -26.66
C ARG A 32 21.24 29.47 -25.95
N ASP A 33 21.64 30.72 -26.07
CA ASP A 33 22.83 31.29 -25.45
C ASP A 33 22.62 31.51 -23.95
N ILE A 34 23.68 31.41 -23.15
CA ILE A 34 23.68 31.50 -21.69
C ILE A 34 23.10 32.83 -21.21
N HIS A 35 23.33 33.90 -21.98
CA HIS A 35 22.80 35.23 -21.70
C HIS A 35 21.27 35.28 -21.74
N THR A 36 20.63 34.60 -22.70
CA THR A 36 19.16 34.51 -22.76
C THR A 36 18.51 33.71 -21.63
N LEU A 37 19.26 32.84 -20.93
CA LEU A 37 18.77 32.11 -19.76
C LEU A 37 18.86 32.96 -18.48
N GLN A 38 19.91 33.77 -18.35
CA GLN A 38 20.05 34.72 -17.22
C GLN A 38 18.98 35.80 -17.22
N ASP A 39 18.56 36.26 -18.40
CA ASP A 39 17.48 37.25 -18.52
C ASP A 39 16.10 36.67 -18.13
N LEU A 40 15.88 35.37 -18.37
CA LEU A 40 14.66 34.67 -17.94
C LEU A 40 14.62 34.47 -16.42
N ILE A 41 15.75 34.12 -15.81
CA ILE A 41 15.86 33.95 -14.35
C ILE A 41 15.65 35.28 -13.62
N LYS A 42 16.23 36.37 -14.15
CA LYS A 42 15.98 37.71 -13.62
C LYS A 42 14.52 38.15 -13.76
N ALA A 43 13.87 37.78 -14.86
CA ALA A 43 12.45 38.08 -15.05
C ALA A 43 11.56 37.33 -14.04
N GLU A 44 11.90 36.07 -13.69
CA GLU A 44 11.21 35.31 -12.64
C GLU A 44 11.47 35.91 -11.23
N GLU A 45 12.71 36.31 -10.91
CA GLU A 45 13.02 36.97 -9.63
C GLU A 45 12.33 38.34 -9.47
N GLU A 46 12.18 39.10 -10.56
CA GLU A 46 11.44 40.36 -10.54
C GLU A 46 9.92 40.13 -10.36
N GLU A 47 9.37 39.03 -10.87
CA GLU A 47 7.97 38.65 -10.70
C GLU A 47 7.66 38.17 -9.26
N GLU A 48 8.57 37.40 -8.64
CA GLU A 48 8.48 37.04 -7.21
C GLU A 48 8.57 38.27 -6.28
N ASN A 49 9.51 39.19 -6.55
CA ASN A 49 9.62 40.42 -5.76
C ASN A 49 8.39 41.32 -5.90
N LEU A 50 7.74 41.33 -7.07
CA LEU A 50 6.47 42.03 -7.27
C LEU A 50 5.33 41.38 -6.48
N LEU A 51 5.28 40.05 -6.40
CA LEU A 51 4.30 39.32 -5.59
C LEU A 51 4.44 39.62 -4.08
N ASP A 52 5.67 39.73 -3.59
CA ASP A 52 5.94 40.08 -2.18
C ASP A 52 5.53 41.52 -1.83
N SER A 53 5.51 42.43 -2.80
CA SER A 53 5.08 43.82 -2.59
C SER A 53 3.57 44.00 -2.36
N TYR A 54 2.77 42.96 -2.63
CA TYR A 54 1.33 42.93 -2.35
C TYR A 54 1.00 42.39 -0.95
N SER A 55 1.99 41.95 -0.18
CA SER A 55 1.81 41.52 1.21
C SER A 55 1.71 42.73 2.16
N THR A 56 0.69 42.74 3.01
CA THR A 56 0.42 43.87 3.92
C THR A 56 1.47 44.02 5.02
N PRO A 57 2.02 45.22 5.28
CA PRO A 57 3.05 45.42 6.30
C PRO A 57 2.47 45.46 7.71
N ALA A 58 2.96 44.61 8.62
CA ALA A 58 2.66 44.68 10.04
C ALA A 58 3.45 45.82 10.73
N LYS A 59 2.76 46.67 11.50
CA LYS A 59 3.34 47.80 12.24
C LYS A 59 4.10 47.37 13.50
N GLY A 60 5.34 47.82 13.62
CA GLY A 60 5.94 48.48 14.80
C GLY A 60 5.87 47.83 16.20
N SER A 61 6.93 47.10 16.55
CA SER A 61 7.64 46.96 17.85
C SER A 61 6.93 47.27 19.18
N GLN A 62 6.76 46.25 20.04
CA GLN A 62 7.11 46.31 21.48
C GLN A 62 7.39 44.89 22.06
N LYS A 63 8.43 44.80 22.88
CA LYS A 63 9.01 43.59 23.49
C LYS A 63 8.03 42.83 24.40
N ARG A 64 7.75 41.57 24.08
CA ARG A 64 7.59 40.44 25.03
C ARG A 64 7.63 39.12 24.26
N ALA A 65 8.47 38.18 24.70
CA ALA A 65 8.54 36.84 24.13
C ALA A 65 7.30 36.05 24.54
N LEU A 66 6.43 35.76 23.56
CA LEU A 66 5.37 34.78 23.65
C LEU A 66 5.72 33.68 22.66
N THR A 67 6.33 32.61 23.17
CA THR A 67 6.52 31.36 22.45
C THR A 67 5.18 30.65 22.37
N THR A 68 4.63 30.51 21.17
CA THR A 68 3.72 29.40 20.84
C THR A 68 4.53 28.10 20.74
N PRO A 69 3.95 26.93 21.08
CA PRO A 69 4.70 25.69 21.24
C PRO A 69 5.01 25.08 19.88
N GLU A 70 6.29 25.09 19.49
CA GLU A 70 6.79 24.20 18.45
C GLU A 70 6.90 22.79 19.02
N HIS A 71 6.40 21.81 18.26
CA HIS A 71 6.64 20.40 18.52
C HIS A 71 8.15 20.15 18.68
N PRO A 72 8.62 19.42 19.71
CA PRO A 72 10.00 18.99 19.77
C PRO A 72 10.23 17.94 18.70
N HIS A 73 10.67 18.36 17.51
CA HIS A 73 11.28 17.45 16.56
C HIS A 73 12.49 16.79 17.23
N SER A 74 12.41 15.47 17.38
CA SER A 74 13.53 14.63 17.81
C SER A 74 14.75 14.97 16.94
N LYS A 75 15.91 15.24 17.57
CA LYS A 75 17.19 15.57 16.92
C LYS A 75 17.83 14.37 16.18
N ARG A 76 17.03 13.61 15.42
CA ARG A 76 17.51 12.46 14.62
C ARG A 76 17.12 12.51 13.14
N SER A 77 16.55 13.61 12.65
CA SER A 77 16.10 13.72 11.25
C SER A 77 16.59 14.96 10.49
N VAL A 78 17.62 15.66 10.98
CA VAL A 78 18.27 16.79 10.25
C VAL A 78 19.33 16.29 9.23
N ALA A 79 19.06 15.17 8.56
CA ALA A 79 19.90 14.65 7.49
C ALA A 79 19.16 14.56 6.13
N LEU A 80 17.91 15.02 6.05
CA LEU A 80 17.04 14.82 4.88
C LEU A 80 16.58 16.12 4.18
N LEU A 81 17.15 17.27 4.53
CA LEU A 81 16.97 18.50 3.75
C LEU A 81 18.35 18.98 3.29
N SER A 82 18.93 18.28 2.33
CA SER A 82 20.03 18.82 1.53
C SER A 82 19.45 19.75 0.47
N SER A 83 19.92 20.98 0.48
CA SER A 83 19.65 22.06 -0.47
C SER A 83 19.66 21.61 -1.95
N PRO A 84 18.89 22.24 -2.84
CA PRO A 84 18.98 21.98 -4.28
C PRO A 84 20.25 22.65 -4.81
N GLY A 85 21.33 21.89 -5.00
CA GLY A 85 22.58 22.49 -5.49
C GLY A 85 23.72 21.50 -5.64
N LEU A 86 23.71 20.73 -6.73
CA LEU A 86 24.87 20.36 -7.55
C LEU A 86 24.39 19.45 -8.69
N LEU A 87 23.87 20.08 -9.75
CA LEU A 87 23.52 19.40 -10.99
C LEU A 87 24.71 19.51 -11.95
N LEU A 88 25.18 18.33 -12.39
CA LEU A 88 26.09 18.10 -13.53
C LEU A 88 27.58 18.36 -13.26
N SER A 89 28.25 17.49 -12.48
CA SER A 89 29.70 17.31 -12.59
C SER A 89 30.01 15.96 -13.26
N PRO A 90 31.08 15.80 -14.05
CA PRO A 90 31.43 14.50 -14.63
C PRO A 90 31.59 13.38 -13.59
N ALA A 91 31.95 13.73 -12.35
CA ALA A 91 32.07 12.80 -11.23
C ALA A 91 30.72 12.21 -10.79
N SER A 92 29.58 12.90 -10.99
CA SER A 92 28.26 12.35 -10.66
C SER A 92 27.78 11.28 -11.66
N PHE A 93 28.45 11.14 -12.81
CA PHE A 93 28.17 10.12 -13.83
C PHE A 93 29.20 8.98 -13.83
N SER A 94 30.18 9.01 -12.94
CA SER A 94 31.20 7.96 -12.86
C SER A 94 30.63 6.74 -12.13
N PRO A 95 31.00 5.51 -12.54
CA PRO A 95 30.58 4.29 -11.84
C PRO A 95 30.90 4.35 -10.35
N SER A 96 30.01 3.81 -9.51
CA SER A 96 30.26 3.68 -8.06
C SER A 96 31.61 2.99 -7.83
N VAL A 97 32.44 3.57 -6.96
CA VAL A 97 33.81 3.05 -6.69
C VAL A 97 33.75 1.75 -5.86
N THR A 98 32.71 1.56 -5.05
CA THR A 98 32.52 0.39 -4.17
C THR A 98 31.03 -0.01 -4.05
N PRO A 99 30.34 -0.33 -5.16
CA PRO A 99 28.93 -0.70 -5.09
C PRO A 99 28.74 -1.96 -4.24
N SER A 100 27.70 -1.99 -3.41
CA SER A 100 27.29 -3.18 -2.64
C SER A 100 28.32 -3.72 -1.65
N GLN A 101 29.35 -2.95 -1.26
CA GLN A 101 30.41 -3.42 -0.36
C GLN A 101 29.86 -3.95 0.97
N LYS A 102 28.92 -3.22 1.60
CA LYS A 102 28.29 -3.64 2.86
C LYS A 102 27.44 -4.90 2.71
N TYR A 103 26.77 -5.06 1.58
CA TYR A 103 26.00 -6.24 1.27
C TYR A 103 26.90 -7.48 1.13
N SER A 104 28.00 -7.35 0.39
CA SER A 104 28.93 -8.45 0.11
C SER A 104 29.70 -8.91 1.34
N GLN A 105 29.93 -8.04 2.32
CA GLN A 105 30.63 -8.36 3.58
C GLN A 105 29.75 -8.97 4.67
N ARG A 106 28.47 -9.25 4.39
CA ARG A 106 27.54 -9.79 5.40
C ARG A 106 27.95 -11.21 5.83
N SER A 107 27.93 -11.46 7.14
CA SER A 107 28.22 -12.78 7.73
C SER A 107 26.97 -13.60 8.04
N ALA A 108 25.81 -12.96 8.09
CA ALA A 108 24.55 -13.56 8.54
C ALA A 108 23.72 -14.22 7.41
N LYS A 109 24.33 -14.53 6.27
CA LYS A 109 23.67 -15.16 5.12
C LYS A 109 23.08 -16.52 5.55
N GLY A 110 21.79 -16.73 5.31
CA GLY A 110 21.09 -17.97 5.64
C GLY A 110 20.64 -18.10 7.10
N GLU A 111 20.85 -17.09 7.94
CA GLU A 111 20.36 -17.08 9.33
C GLU A 111 18.82 -17.04 9.34
N VAL A 112 18.20 -17.95 10.11
CA VAL A 112 16.75 -18.01 10.31
C VAL A 112 16.36 -17.01 11.38
N MET A 113 15.51 -16.05 11.02
CA MET A 113 15.10 -14.96 11.91
C MET A 113 13.75 -15.21 12.60
N VAL A 114 12.85 -15.91 11.92
CA VAL A 114 11.52 -16.28 12.45
C VAL A 114 11.20 -17.70 11.99
N SER A 115 10.56 -18.47 12.86
CA SER A 115 10.03 -19.80 12.57
C SER A 115 8.58 -19.88 13.04
N PHE A 116 7.78 -20.64 12.31
CA PHE A 116 6.38 -20.92 12.60
C PHE A 116 6.10 -22.39 12.29
N GLY A 117 5.28 -23.04 13.11
CA GLY A 117 4.92 -24.45 12.94
C GLY A 117 6.07 -25.44 13.19
N ALA A 118 5.95 -26.65 12.64
CA ALA A 118 6.88 -27.75 12.87
C ALA A 118 8.12 -27.62 11.96
N VAL A 119 9.10 -26.81 12.36
CA VAL A 119 10.31 -26.54 11.57
C VAL A 119 11.46 -27.54 11.77
N GLN A 120 11.41 -28.39 12.80
CA GLN A 120 12.49 -29.35 13.10
C GLN A 120 12.43 -30.57 12.16
N GLY A 121 13.56 -30.89 11.52
CA GLY A 121 13.65 -32.00 10.55
C GLY A 121 13.01 -31.70 9.19
N THR A 122 12.49 -30.48 9.00
CA THR A 122 11.78 -30.08 7.79
C THR A 122 12.74 -29.87 6.63
N ARG A 123 12.50 -30.59 5.53
CA ARG A 123 13.22 -30.40 4.30
C ARG A 123 12.57 -29.29 3.48
N TRP A 124 13.27 -28.16 3.38
CA TRP A 124 12.90 -27.04 2.51
C TRP A 124 13.29 -27.36 1.06
N ALA A 125 12.53 -28.24 0.41
CA ALA A 125 12.72 -28.53 -1.01
C ALA A 125 11.41 -28.95 -1.68
N GLY A 126 11.16 -28.38 -2.87
CA GLY A 126 9.99 -28.70 -3.70
C GLY A 126 10.02 -30.10 -4.29
N ARG A 127 8.94 -30.43 -5.01
CA ARG A 127 8.76 -31.74 -5.65
C ARG A 127 9.85 -31.96 -6.70
N LYS A 128 10.49 -33.13 -6.66
CA LYS A 128 11.58 -33.50 -7.58
C LYS A 128 11.11 -34.02 -8.93
N THR A 129 9.83 -34.38 -9.07
CA THR A 129 9.27 -35.00 -10.28
C THR A 129 9.02 -33.95 -11.38
N PRO A 130 9.76 -34.01 -12.50
CA PRO A 130 9.49 -33.15 -13.66
C PRO A 130 8.11 -33.53 -14.24
N GLY A 131 7.19 -32.57 -14.36
CA GLY A 131 5.89 -32.75 -15.02
C GLY A 131 4.64 -32.76 -14.12
N ALA A 132 4.78 -32.84 -12.79
CA ALA A 132 3.69 -32.58 -11.84
C ALA A 132 3.65 -31.08 -11.52
N GLY A 133 3.23 -30.26 -12.49
CA GLY A 133 3.21 -28.80 -12.35
C GLY A 133 2.25 -28.34 -11.27
N VAL A 134 2.63 -27.29 -10.53
CA VAL A 134 1.73 -26.56 -9.62
C VAL A 134 0.77 -25.73 -10.47
N GLN A 135 -0.52 -25.84 -10.20
CA GLN A 135 -1.51 -24.94 -10.79
C GLN A 135 -1.55 -23.65 -9.98
N VAL A 136 -1.42 -22.53 -10.68
CA VAL A 136 -1.51 -21.17 -10.11
C VAL A 136 -2.54 -20.41 -10.92
N GLU A 137 -3.60 -19.99 -10.24
CA GLU A 137 -4.77 -19.36 -10.84
C GLU A 137 -5.19 -18.16 -10.00
N LEU A 138 -5.90 -17.21 -10.60
CA LEU A 138 -6.63 -16.18 -9.85
C LEU A 138 -7.94 -16.80 -9.35
N LEU A 139 -8.26 -16.63 -8.07
CA LEU A 139 -9.37 -17.34 -7.43
C LEU A 139 -10.73 -17.03 -8.09
N GLU A 140 -11.01 -15.76 -8.38
CA GLU A 140 -12.27 -15.31 -8.97
C GLU A 140 -12.34 -15.55 -10.49
N GLY A 141 -11.28 -16.11 -11.08
CA GLY A 141 -11.20 -16.32 -12.52
C GLY A 141 -10.92 -15.04 -13.32
N PRO A 142 -10.74 -15.16 -14.64
CA PRO A 142 -10.27 -14.05 -15.49
C PRO A 142 -11.31 -12.96 -15.79
N GLU A 143 -12.60 -13.24 -15.63
CA GLU A 143 -13.66 -12.26 -15.90
C GLU A 143 -13.79 -11.24 -14.76
N ASP A 144 -13.63 -11.70 -13.52
CA ASP A 144 -13.76 -10.90 -12.31
C ASP A 144 -12.41 -10.37 -11.78
N SER A 145 -11.29 -10.84 -12.37
CA SER A 145 -9.95 -10.38 -11.99
C SER A 145 -9.41 -9.28 -12.90
N LEU A 146 -8.55 -8.43 -12.33
CA LEU A 146 -7.84 -7.42 -13.11
C LEU A 146 -6.74 -8.07 -13.98
N CYS A 147 -7.04 -8.33 -15.24
CA CYS A 147 -6.10 -8.96 -16.18
C CYS A 147 -5.45 -8.00 -17.20
N SER A 148 -5.89 -6.75 -17.28
CA SER A 148 -5.40 -5.79 -18.27
C SER A 148 -5.35 -4.36 -17.73
N SER A 149 -4.51 -3.52 -18.34
CA SER A 149 -4.47 -2.09 -18.04
C SER A 149 -5.82 -1.40 -18.25
N TYR A 150 -6.08 -0.37 -17.46
CA TYR A 150 -7.29 0.44 -17.51
C TYR A 150 -6.95 1.94 -17.52
N LYS A 151 -7.94 2.77 -17.85
CA LYS A 151 -7.79 4.23 -17.83
C LYS A 151 -8.00 4.76 -16.41
N TYR A 152 -7.06 5.57 -15.95
CA TYR A 152 -7.10 6.29 -14.68
C TYR A 152 -6.78 7.78 -14.94
N MET A 153 -6.44 8.55 -13.90
CA MET A 153 -6.20 10.01 -13.91
C MET A 153 -7.46 10.88 -13.95
N PHE A 154 -8.65 10.28 -13.89
CA PHE A 154 -9.91 11.00 -13.74
C PHE A 154 -10.87 10.15 -12.90
N GLN A 155 -11.39 10.74 -11.82
CA GLN A 155 -12.43 10.15 -11.00
C GLN A 155 -13.47 11.23 -10.70
N ARG A 156 -14.75 10.88 -10.73
CA ARG A 156 -15.80 11.81 -10.30
C ARG A 156 -16.06 11.60 -8.81
N LEU A 157 -16.11 12.69 -8.05
CA LEU A 157 -16.34 12.64 -6.60
C LEU A 157 -17.64 11.89 -6.23
N ARG A 158 -18.66 11.97 -7.09
CA ARG A 158 -19.92 11.25 -6.90
C ARG A 158 -19.74 9.73 -6.99
N ASP A 159 -18.86 9.27 -7.87
CA ASP A 159 -18.62 7.84 -8.12
C ASP A 159 -17.77 7.30 -6.94
N VAL A 160 -16.77 8.06 -6.48
CA VAL A 160 -16.02 7.78 -5.25
C VAL A 160 -16.93 7.70 -4.02
N ARG A 161 -17.86 8.65 -3.87
CA ARG A 161 -18.84 8.62 -2.77
C ARG A 161 -19.68 7.34 -2.82
N ASN A 162 -20.14 6.92 -3.99
CA ASN A 162 -20.93 5.70 -4.13
C ASN A 162 -20.13 4.46 -3.70
N VAL A 163 -18.85 4.35 -4.10
CA VAL A 163 -17.96 3.28 -3.65
C VAL A 163 -17.87 3.22 -2.13
N LEU A 164 -17.69 4.37 -1.47
CA LEU A 164 -17.57 4.45 -0.01
C LEU A 164 -18.89 4.10 0.71
N THR A 165 -20.02 4.50 0.13
CA THR A 165 -21.36 4.12 0.59
C THR A 165 -21.56 2.62 0.49
N GLU A 166 -21.32 2.04 -0.68
CA GLU A 166 -21.51 0.60 -0.95
C GLU A 166 -20.63 -0.24 -0.02
N LYS A 167 -19.39 0.19 0.24
CA LYS A 167 -18.52 -0.43 1.27
C LYS A 167 -19.18 -0.52 2.65
N ILE A 168 -19.85 0.55 3.10
CA ILE A 168 -20.52 0.57 4.42
C ILE A 168 -21.72 -0.38 4.40
N GLU A 169 -22.52 -0.33 3.34
CA GLU A 169 -23.76 -1.11 3.19
C GLU A 169 -23.48 -2.61 3.07
N GLU A 170 -22.55 -3.02 2.20
CA GLU A 170 -22.19 -4.42 1.99
C GLU A 170 -21.64 -5.08 3.26
N LEU A 171 -20.70 -4.43 3.93
CA LEU A 171 -20.15 -4.97 5.18
C LEU A 171 -21.18 -4.91 6.32
N GLY A 172 -21.98 -3.86 6.35
CA GLY A 172 -23.06 -3.67 7.30
C GLY A 172 -24.12 -4.76 7.24
N GLU A 173 -24.56 -5.15 6.04
CA GLU A 173 -25.51 -6.24 5.85
C GLU A 173 -24.92 -7.58 6.30
N GLY A 174 -23.63 -7.81 6.04
CA GLY A 174 -22.90 -8.97 6.56
C GLY A 174 -22.87 -9.03 8.09
N LEU A 175 -22.64 -7.89 8.76
CA LEU A 175 -22.65 -7.80 10.23
C LEU A 175 -24.06 -7.94 10.80
N ARG A 176 -25.06 -7.30 10.18
CA ARG A 176 -26.47 -7.36 10.55
C ARG A 176 -26.97 -8.80 10.54
N SER A 177 -26.75 -9.51 9.43
CA SER A 177 -27.11 -10.92 9.27
C SER A 177 -26.41 -11.81 10.30
N HIS A 178 -25.11 -11.60 10.54
CA HIS A 178 -24.35 -12.42 11.50
C HIS A 178 -24.79 -12.24 12.95
N PHE A 179 -25.03 -10.99 13.38
CA PHE A 179 -25.43 -10.67 14.75
C PHE A 179 -26.95 -10.64 14.96
N SER A 180 -27.73 -10.97 13.92
CA SER A 180 -29.20 -10.97 13.96
C SER A 180 -29.79 -9.63 14.40
N ILE A 181 -29.23 -8.53 13.88
CA ILE A 181 -29.72 -7.17 14.15
C ILE A 181 -30.93 -6.89 13.23
N GLU A 182 -32.04 -6.44 13.80
CA GLU A 182 -33.26 -6.17 13.02
C GLU A 182 -33.08 -4.98 12.07
N GLU A 183 -32.65 -3.83 12.60
CA GLU A 183 -32.47 -2.59 11.84
C GLU A 183 -31.41 -1.70 12.48
N PHE A 184 -30.72 -0.92 11.65
CA PHE A 184 -29.82 0.14 12.11
C PHE A 184 -30.60 1.43 12.38
N SER A 185 -30.25 2.10 13.47
CA SER A 185 -30.84 3.40 13.80
C SER A 185 -30.04 4.55 13.18
N PRO A 186 -30.70 5.66 12.77
CA PRO A 186 -30.01 6.85 12.33
C PRO A 186 -29.19 7.47 13.47
N VAL A 187 -27.86 7.53 13.31
CA VAL A 187 -26.97 8.02 14.38
C VAL A 187 -27.16 9.50 14.70
N SER A 188 -27.67 10.29 13.77
CA SER A 188 -27.86 11.75 13.91
C SER A 188 -29.17 12.15 14.60
N LEU A 189 -30.06 11.20 14.87
CA LEU A 189 -31.33 11.48 15.54
C LEU A 189 -31.21 11.26 17.06
N PRO A 190 -31.84 12.14 17.88
CA PRO A 190 -31.90 11.93 19.31
C PRO A 190 -32.62 10.63 19.68
N ALA A 191 -32.01 9.79 20.50
CA ALA A 191 -32.59 8.58 21.06
C ALA A 191 -32.29 8.49 22.56
N GLN A 192 -33.30 8.17 23.37
CA GLN A 192 -33.14 7.95 24.82
C GLN A 192 -32.72 6.51 25.14
N ASP A 193 -33.14 5.56 24.31
CA ASP A 193 -32.77 4.15 24.43
C ASP A 193 -31.40 3.87 23.78
N VAL A 194 -30.84 2.70 24.09
CA VAL A 194 -29.64 2.20 23.40
C VAL A 194 -29.99 1.88 21.96
N ILE A 195 -29.25 2.47 21.02
CA ILE A 195 -29.41 2.27 19.58
C ILE A 195 -28.23 1.51 19.01
N THR A 196 -28.47 0.72 17.97
CA THR A 196 -27.42 0.07 17.17
C THR A 196 -27.22 0.85 15.89
N VAL A 197 -25.99 1.29 15.65
CA VAL A 197 -25.64 2.13 14.50
C VAL A 197 -24.56 1.47 13.66
N LEU A 198 -24.59 1.75 12.36
CA LEU A 198 -23.59 1.35 11.38
C LEU A 198 -22.94 2.60 10.79
N GLY A 199 -21.62 2.58 10.66
CA GLY A 199 -20.92 3.66 9.97
C GLY A 199 -19.43 3.40 9.80
N GLN A 200 -18.76 4.36 9.19
CA GLN A 200 -17.33 4.38 8.98
C GLN A 200 -16.65 5.33 9.99
N VAL A 201 -15.54 4.89 10.58
CA VAL A 201 -14.72 5.70 11.48
C VAL A 201 -13.99 6.78 10.69
N CYS A 202 -14.11 8.03 11.12
CA CYS A 202 -13.44 9.18 10.55
C CYS A 202 -12.67 9.96 11.63
N CYS A 203 -11.75 10.83 11.19
CA CYS A 203 -11.06 11.79 12.06
C CYS A 203 -11.68 13.18 11.89
N ASP A 204 -11.81 13.94 12.98
CA ASP A 204 -12.30 15.32 12.95
C ASP A 204 -11.30 16.35 12.38
N SER A 205 -10.10 15.90 12.06
CA SER A 205 -9.00 16.72 11.57
C SER A 205 -8.12 15.96 10.60
N ASN A 206 -7.23 16.68 9.91
CA ASN A 206 -6.19 16.08 9.05
C ASN A 206 -5.02 15.48 9.85
N GLY A 207 -5.10 15.52 11.19
CA GLY A 207 -4.11 14.95 12.08
C GLY A 207 -4.35 13.47 12.33
N LYS A 208 -3.45 12.87 13.11
CA LYS A 208 -3.57 11.48 13.55
C LYS A 208 -4.81 11.27 14.42
N LEU A 209 -5.54 10.19 14.16
CA LEU A 209 -6.68 9.77 14.97
C LEU A 209 -6.29 9.57 16.45
N ASN A 210 -7.13 10.06 17.35
CA ASN A 210 -7.04 9.85 18.79
C ASN A 210 -8.44 9.60 19.38
N ALA A 211 -8.53 9.21 20.65
CA ALA A 211 -9.78 8.81 21.27
C ALA A 211 -10.82 9.94 21.37
N GLN A 212 -10.40 11.21 21.31
CA GLN A 212 -11.28 12.37 21.39
C GLN A 212 -11.71 12.87 20.00
N SER A 213 -11.01 12.47 18.94
CA SER A 213 -11.22 12.93 17.56
C SER A 213 -11.99 11.94 16.70
N VAL A 214 -12.60 10.91 17.31
CA VAL A 214 -13.34 9.87 16.59
C VAL A 214 -14.70 10.39 16.15
N LEU A 215 -14.94 10.34 14.86
CA LEU A 215 -16.24 10.55 14.23
C LEU A 215 -16.76 9.23 13.66
N LEU A 216 -18.08 9.09 13.60
CA LEU A 216 -18.76 8.02 12.86
C LEU A 216 -19.56 8.64 11.72
N GLU A 217 -19.20 8.30 10.50
CA GLU A 217 -19.94 8.64 9.28
C GLU A 217 -20.94 7.53 8.96
N ALA A 218 -22.23 7.83 9.09
CA ALA A 218 -23.29 6.87 8.77
C ALA A 218 -23.53 6.80 7.25
N GLY A 219 -23.99 5.64 6.77
CA GLY A 219 -24.43 5.47 5.39
C GLY A 219 -25.64 6.37 5.04
N PRO A 220 -25.93 6.60 3.75
CA PRO A 220 -27.04 7.46 3.33
C PRO A 220 -28.40 7.04 3.88
N GLU A 221 -28.67 5.73 3.96
CA GLU A 221 -29.91 5.19 4.55
C GLU A 221 -30.07 5.59 6.03
N GLN A 222 -28.97 5.81 6.72
CA GLN A 222 -28.90 6.17 8.14
C GLN A 222 -28.67 7.67 8.37
N GLY A 223 -28.84 8.48 7.32
CA GLY A 223 -28.81 9.94 7.36
C GLY A 223 -27.56 10.59 6.77
N GLY A 224 -26.51 9.82 6.43
CA GLY A 224 -25.32 10.36 5.75
C GLY A 224 -24.56 11.44 6.53
N GLN A 225 -24.70 11.48 7.85
CA GLN A 225 -24.09 12.50 8.71
C GLN A 225 -22.94 11.92 9.53
N GLN A 226 -22.04 12.82 9.92
CA GLN A 226 -20.94 12.53 10.83
C GLN A 226 -21.33 12.91 12.25
N VAL A 227 -21.13 11.99 13.19
CA VAL A 227 -21.41 12.22 14.61
C VAL A 227 -20.18 11.86 15.45
N PRO A 228 -19.70 12.75 16.33
CA PRO A 228 -18.64 12.43 17.29
C PRO A 228 -18.99 11.24 18.18
N VAL A 229 -18.01 10.38 18.44
CA VAL A 229 -18.15 9.19 19.28
C VAL A 229 -17.39 9.38 20.59
N ASP A 230 -18.09 9.24 21.72
CA ASP A 230 -17.47 9.10 23.03
C ASP A 230 -17.11 7.63 23.27
N LEU A 231 -15.83 7.36 23.50
CA LEU A 231 -15.31 6.02 23.77
C LEU A 231 -15.12 5.76 25.28
N SER A 232 -15.48 6.70 26.16
CA SER A 232 -15.21 6.60 27.60
C SER A 232 -15.82 5.38 28.29
N GLU A 233 -16.97 4.91 27.81
CA GLU A 233 -17.67 3.72 28.35
C GLU A 233 -17.19 2.39 27.72
N LEU A 234 -16.35 2.45 26.67
CA LEU A 234 -15.75 1.26 26.07
C LEU A 234 -14.52 0.80 26.84
N LYS A 235 -14.59 -0.41 27.40
CA LYS A 235 -13.44 -1.04 28.09
C LYS A 235 -12.31 -1.40 27.15
N GLU A 236 -12.66 -1.88 25.97
CA GLU A 236 -11.72 -2.33 24.94
C GLU A 236 -12.17 -1.83 23.57
N TYR A 237 -11.22 -1.30 22.80
CA TYR A 237 -11.45 -0.96 21.41
C TYR A 237 -10.14 -0.97 20.62
N SER A 238 -10.25 -1.15 19.31
CA SER A 238 -9.19 -0.90 18.35
C SER A 238 -9.85 -0.30 17.11
N LEU A 239 -9.48 0.94 16.79
CA LEU A 239 -10.11 1.74 15.74
C LEU A 239 -9.07 2.34 14.81
N PHE A 240 -9.44 2.54 13.54
CA PHE A 240 -8.62 3.26 12.56
C PHE A 240 -9.53 3.99 11.54
N PRO A 241 -9.05 5.05 10.87
CA PRO A 241 -9.82 5.77 9.85
C PRO A 241 -10.23 4.88 8.68
N GLY A 242 -11.49 4.94 8.26
CA GLY A 242 -12.03 4.11 7.19
C GLY A 242 -12.60 2.76 7.65
N GLN A 243 -12.48 2.42 8.93
CA GLN A 243 -13.05 1.19 9.47
C GLN A 243 -14.58 1.26 9.49
N VAL A 244 -15.24 0.30 8.84
CA VAL A 244 -16.69 0.11 8.99
C VAL A 244 -16.95 -0.65 10.28
N VAL A 245 -17.76 -0.06 11.14
CA VAL A 245 -18.03 -0.55 12.50
C VAL A 245 -19.52 -0.54 12.78
N MET A 246 -19.93 -1.48 13.62
CA MET A 246 -21.24 -1.51 14.23
C MET A 246 -21.07 -1.24 15.73
N MET A 247 -21.80 -0.25 16.25
CA MET A 247 -21.71 0.19 17.64
C MET A 247 -23.10 0.21 18.28
N GLU A 248 -23.16 -0.16 19.57
CA GLU A 248 -24.29 0.23 20.41
C GLU A 248 -23.90 1.42 21.27
N GLY A 249 -24.87 2.29 21.52
CA GLY A 249 -24.67 3.44 22.38
C GLY A 249 -25.94 4.26 22.55
N MET A 250 -25.80 5.39 23.24
CA MET A 250 -26.89 6.35 23.41
C MET A 250 -26.50 7.67 22.76
N ASN A 251 -27.44 8.29 22.03
CA ASN A 251 -27.30 9.65 21.52
C ASN A 251 -28.51 10.48 21.90
N THR A 252 -28.57 10.93 23.15
CA THR A 252 -29.73 11.67 23.68
C THR A 252 -29.93 13.05 23.05
N THR A 253 -28.92 13.57 22.36
CA THR A 253 -28.94 14.93 21.78
C THR A 253 -28.97 14.96 20.26
N GLY A 254 -28.75 13.82 19.59
CA GLY A 254 -28.49 13.73 18.15
C GLY A 254 -27.08 14.21 17.74
N ARG A 255 -26.23 14.67 18.67
CA ARG A 255 -24.94 15.31 18.37
C ARG A 255 -23.71 14.53 18.80
N LYS A 256 -23.85 13.53 19.65
CA LYS A 256 -22.72 12.73 20.16
C LYS A 256 -23.21 11.35 20.56
N LEU A 257 -22.61 10.32 19.98
CA LEU A 257 -22.88 8.94 20.36
C LEU A 257 -21.96 8.54 21.52
N VAL A 258 -22.53 8.19 22.67
CA VAL A 258 -21.77 7.56 23.75
C VAL A 258 -21.78 6.06 23.52
N ALA A 259 -20.67 5.52 23.03
CA ALA A 259 -20.56 4.11 22.66
C ALA A 259 -20.41 3.23 23.90
N SER A 260 -21.27 2.22 24.03
CA SER A 260 -21.26 1.26 25.13
C SER A 260 -20.76 -0.13 24.69
N LYS A 261 -20.85 -0.44 23.39
CA LYS A 261 -20.35 -1.69 22.81
C LYS A 261 -19.87 -1.48 21.39
N LEU A 262 -18.76 -2.11 21.05
CA LEU A 262 -18.23 -2.23 19.70
C LEU A 262 -18.32 -3.69 19.27
N TYR A 263 -18.95 -3.94 18.12
CA TYR A 263 -19.05 -5.30 17.59
C TYR A 263 -17.74 -5.73 16.92
N GLU A 264 -17.41 -7.00 17.07
CA GLU A 264 -16.25 -7.60 16.41
C GLU A 264 -16.56 -7.85 14.92
N GLY A 265 -15.62 -7.53 14.04
CA GLY A 265 -15.78 -7.79 12.62
C GLY A 265 -15.72 -9.29 12.29
N VAL A 266 -16.32 -9.69 11.17
CA VAL A 266 -16.53 -11.10 10.82
C VAL A 266 -15.73 -11.47 9.56
N PRO A 267 -14.75 -12.40 9.66
CA PRO A 267 -13.99 -12.89 8.51
C PRO A 267 -14.86 -13.75 7.57
N LEU A 268 -14.35 -14.04 6.38
CA LEU A 268 -14.98 -14.89 5.36
C LEU A 268 -14.52 -16.37 5.50
N PRO A 269 -15.20 -17.35 4.88
CA PRO A 269 -14.83 -18.78 4.97
C PRO A 269 -13.51 -19.11 4.23
N PHE A 270 -12.99 -20.34 4.43
CA PHE A 270 -11.69 -20.82 3.90
C PHE A 270 -11.84 -21.93 2.83
N TYR A 271 -10.77 -22.27 2.11
CA TYR A 271 -10.67 -23.37 1.13
C TYR A 271 -9.80 -24.56 1.66
N THR A 272 -9.76 -25.72 0.97
CA THR A 272 -8.98 -26.92 1.40
C THR A 272 -7.91 -27.41 0.37
N PRO A 273 -6.73 -27.94 0.79
CA PRO A 273 -5.51 -27.92 -0.07
C PRO A 273 -4.77 -29.25 -0.35
N GLY A 274 -3.72 -29.16 -1.20
CA GLY A 274 -2.62 -30.13 -1.41
C GLY A 274 -1.22 -29.65 -0.94
N PRO A 275 -0.18 -30.51 -0.91
CA PRO A 275 1.14 -30.17 -0.36
C PRO A 275 2.09 -29.47 -1.35
N MET A 276 2.81 -28.44 -0.90
CA MET A 276 3.80 -27.67 -1.71
C MET A 276 4.82 -26.88 -0.88
N ASN A 277 5.92 -26.45 -1.51
CA ASN A 277 6.90 -25.51 -0.98
C ASN A 277 6.83 -24.18 -1.73
N VAL A 278 6.65 -23.08 -1.01
CA VAL A 278 6.57 -21.73 -1.56
C VAL A 278 7.69 -20.87 -1.02
N LEU A 279 8.44 -20.23 -1.91
CA LEU A 279 9.38 -19.16 -1.58
C LEU A 279 8.73 -17.82 -1.86
N VAL A 280 8.89 -16.86 -0.95
CA VAL A 280 8.36 -15.51 -1.10
C VAL A 280 9.49 -14.51 -0.90
N ALA A 281 9.71 -13.62 -1.85
CA ALA A 281 10.65 -12.52 -1.72
C ALA A 281 9.98 -11.21 -2.14
N CYS A 282 10.35 -10.12 -1.47
CA CYS A 282 9.89 -8.79 -1.83
C CYS A 282 11.07 -7.86 -2.03
N GLY A 283 11.09 -7.12 -3.13
CA GLY A 283 12.17 -6.15 -3.39
C GLY A 283 12.23 -5.02 -2.36
N PRO A 284 13.25 -4.16 -2.41
CA PRO A 284 14.21 -4.02 -3.50
C PRO A 284 15.19 -5.20 -3.63
N TYR A 285 15.59 -5.52 -4.86
CA TYR A 285 16.54 -6.62 -5.17
C TYR A 285 17.97 -6.14 -5.44
N THR A 286 18.24 -4.87 -5.17
CA THR A 286 19.57 -4.27 -5.26
C THR A 286 19.78 -3.33 -4.07
N PRO A 287 21.02 -3.18 -3.57
CA PRO A 287 21.36 -2.19 -2.56
C PRO A 287 21.14 -0.76 -3.04
N SER A 288 20.91 0.17 -2.11
CA SER A 288 20.61 1.57 -2.43
C SER A 288 21.78 2.36 -3.02
N ASP A 289 23.00 1.80 -2.99
CA ASP A 289 24.23 2.42 -3.49
C ASP A 289 24.70 1.89 -4.85
N GLY A 290 23.91 1.03 -5.50
CA GLY A 290 24.25 0.49 -6.80
C GLY A 290 23.14 -0.29 -7.49
N LEU A 291 23.45 -0.72 -8.72
CA LEU A 291 22.60 -1.54 -9.58
C LEU A 291 23.30 -2.86 -9.93
N THR A 292 24.05 -3.43 -8.97
CA THR A 292 24.74 -4.71 -9.18
C THR A 292 23.80 -5.89 -9.05
N PHE A 293 22.64 -5.71 -8.39
CA PHE A 293 21.65 -6.77 -8.18
C PHE A 293 22.22 -8.01 -7.47
N ASP A 294 23.26 -7.86 -6.64
CA ASP A 294 23.83 -8.97 -5.87
C ASP A 294 22.78 -9.72 -5.01
N PRO A 295 21.81 -9.05 -4.35
CA PRO A 295 20.70 -9.71 -3.67
C PRO A 295 19.81 -10.56 -4.60
N LEU A 296 19.59 -10.11 -5.83
CA LEU A 296 18.84 -10.88 -6.83
C LEU A 296 19.58 -12.16 -7.21
N ILE A 297 20.88 -12.05 -7.47
CA ILE A 297 21.74 -13.17 -7.84
C ILE A 297 21.79 -14.19 -6.69
N ASP A 298 21.93 -13.73 -5.45
CA ASP A 298 21.87 -14.58 -4.27
C ASP A 298 20.50 -15.26 -4.11
N LEU A 299 19.41 -14.56 -4.40
CA LEU A 299 18.06 -15.15 -4.40
C LEU A 299 17.90 -16.24 -5.45
N ILE A 300 18.39 -16.01 -6.67
CA ILE A 300 18.42 -17.03 -7.74
C ILE A 300 19.18 -18.27 -7.26
N ASN A 301 20.33 -18.09 -6.62
CA ASN A 301 21.11 -19.21 -6.06
C ASN A 301 20.33 -19.97 -4.98
N VAL A 302 19.57 -19.28 -4.14
CA VAL A 302 18.66 -19.92 -3.15
C VAL A 302 17.57 -20.71 -3.85
N ILE A 303 16.90 -20.14 -4.87
CA ILE A 303 15.86 -20.83 -5.65
C ILE A 303 16.44 -22.08 -6.33
N VAL A 304 17.65 -21.99 -6.88
CA VAL A 304 18.32 -23.13 -7.53
C VAL A 304 18.66 -24.24 -6.53
N LYS A 305 19.13 -23.85 -5.34
CA LYS A 305 19.50 -24.77 -4.26
C LYS A 305 18.29 -25.46 -3.66
N ASP A 306 17.29 -24.68 -3.26
CA ASP A 306 16.14 -25.15 -2.48
C ASP A 306 15.04 -25.70 -3.41
N ARG A 307 15.02 -25.34 -4.70
CA ARG A 307 14.06 -25.82 -5.71
C ARG A 307 12.60 -25.72 -5.24
N PRO A 308 12.10 -24.54 -4.83
CA PRO A 308 10.71 -24.39 -4.40
C PRO A 308 9.75 -24.74 -5.54
N ASP A 309 8.54 -25.18 -5.20
CA ASP A 309 7.49 -25.47 -6.18
C ASP A 309 6.97 -24.16 -6.82
N VAL A 310 6.81 -23.12 -5.99
CA VAL A 310 6.41 -21.76 -6.40
C VAL A 310 7.33 -20.71 -5.79
N CYS A 311 7.70 -19.69 -6.57
CA CYS A 311 8.39 -18.50 -6.11
C CYS A 311 7.50 -17.28 -6.38
N LEU A 312 7.03 -16.65 -5.29
CA LEU A 312 6.24 -15.41 -5.32
C LEU A 312 7.18 -14.21 -5.14
N LEU A 313 7.33 -13.42 -6.19
CA LEU A 313 8.22 -12.27 -6.26
C LEU A 313 7.38 -10.99 -6.29
N VAL A 314 7.39 -10.27 -5.16
CA VAL A 314 6.61 -9.04 -4.98
C VAL A 314 7.50 -7.84 -5.22
N ARG A 315 7.06 -6.90 -6.07
CA ARG A 315 7.86 -5.80 -6.64
C ARG A 315 9.02 -6.36 -7.48
N SER A 316 9.51 -5.61 -8.46
CA SER A 316 10.71 -5.99 -9.22
C SER A 316 11.86 -5.00 -9.01
N LEU A 317 11.59 -3.69 -8.97
CA LEU A 317 12.64 -2.68 -8.96
C LEU A 317 12.36 -1.49 -8.07
N SER A 318 13.43 -0.91 -7.52
CA SER A 318 13.44 0.49 -7.15
C SER A 318 14.84 1.04 -7.14
N SER A 319 15.08 2.04 -7.97
CA SER A 319 16.26 2.86 -7.80
C SER A 319 15.91 4.30 -8.15
N LYS A 320 16.12 5.20 -7.19
CA LYS A 320 16.28 6.65 -7.44
C LYS A 320 17.63 6.97 -8.10
N ALA A 321 18.26 5.98 -8.74
CA ALA A 321 19.58 6.10 -9.32
C ALA A 321 19.50 6.80 -10.67
N GLN A 322 20.47 7.65 -10.97
CA GLN A 322 20.67 8.16 -12.31
C GLN A 322 21.09 6.99 -13.20
N VAL A 323 20.22 6.61 -14.13
CA VAL A 323 20.44 5.49 -15.05
C VAL A 323 20.65 6.01 -16.47
N THR A 324 21.49 5.32 -17.24
CA THR A 324 21.80 5.64 -18.64
C THR A 324 20.89 4.92 -19.64
N GLU A 325 19.97 4.09 -19.15
CA GLU A 325 19.07 3.24 -19.93
C GLU A 325 17.64 3.33 -19.37
N THR A 326 16.65 2.88 -20.15
CA THR A 326 15.24 3.01 -19.76
C THR A 326 14.92 2.09 -18.58
N PHE A 327 13.99 2.51 -17.71
CA PHE A 327 13.54 1.66 -16.59
C PHE A 327 12.92 0.35 -17.06
N GLU A 328 12.26 0.35 -18.22
CA GLU A 328 11.73 -0.85 -18.87
C GLU A 328 12.84 -1.83 -19.26
N ALA A 329 13.95 -1.36 -19.85
CA ALA A 329 15.07 -2.22 -20.19
C ALA A 329 15.72 -2.84 -18.93
N ILE A 330 15.86 -2.06 -17.86
CA ILE A 330 16.38 -2.56 -16.58
C ILE A 330 15.45 -3.63 -16.00
N PHE A 331 14.13 -3.41 -16.05
CA PHE A 331 13.13 -4.38 -15.61
C PHE A 331 13.21 -5.68 -16.40
N SER A 332 13.20 -5.60 -17.74
CA SER A 332 13.27 -6.78 -18.60
C SER A 332 14.52 -7.62 -18.30
N ARG A 333 15.70 -7.00 -18.15
CA ARG A 333 16.93 -7.73 -17.78
C ARG A 333 16.83 -8.44 -16.43
N CYS A 334 16.16 -7.83 -15.45
CA CYS A 334 15.98 -8.44 -14.13
C CYS A 334 15.07 -9.67 -14.23
N ILE A 335 13.96 -9.56 -14.95
CA ILE A 335 13.05 -10.67 -15.19
C ILE A 335 13.75 -11.79 -15.97
N GLU A 336 14.46 -11.47 -17.06
CA GLU A 336 15.26 -12.42 -17.84
C GLU A 336 16.28 -13.15 -16.95
N SER A 337 17.03 -12.41 -16.13
CA SER A 337 18.00 -12.98 -15.19
C SER A 337 17.37 -13.99 -14.23
N ILE A 338 16.17 -13.68 -13.70
CA ILE A 338 15.43 -14.60 -12.82
C ILE A 338 14.98 -15.84 -13.59
N VAL A 339 14.37 -15.65 -14.75
CA VAL A 339 13.80 -16.73 -15.58
C VAL A 339 14.90 -17.70 -16.01
N ASP A 340 15.98 -17.17 -16.58
CA ASP A 340 17.12 -17.93 -17.09
C ASP A 340 17.91 -18.58 -15.96
N GLY A 341 18.22 -17.80 -14.91
CA GLY A 341 18.97 -18.28 -13.75
C GLY A 341 18.27 -19.41 -12.99
N THR A 342 16.94 -19.53 -13.13
CA THR A 342 16.14 -20.57 -12.48
C THR A 342 15.62 -21.64 -13.45
N ASN A 343 16.02 -21.61 -14.72
CA ASN A 343 15.54 -22.56 -15.74
C ASN A 343 15.83 -24.03 -15.39
N SER A 344 16.90 -24.26 -14.63
CA SER A 344 17.30 -25.60 -14.19
C SER A 344 16.37 -26.23 -13.14
N VAL A 345 15.46 -25.47 -12.51
CA VAL A 345 14.72 -25.93 -11.32
C VAL A 345 13.21 -26.12 -11.45
N GLY A 346 12.61 -25.79 -12.60
CA GLY A 346 11.18 -26.06 -12.86
C GLY A 346 10.20 -25.34 -11.93
N CYS A 347 10.68 -24.40 -11.10
CA CYS A 347 9.87 -23.59 -10.18
C CYS A 347 8.91 -22.69 -10.96
N ARG A 348 7.63 -22.64 -10.57
CA ARG A 348 6.66 -21.65 -11.08
C ARG A 348 7.02 -20.28 -10.53
N LEU A 349 7.11 -19.27 -11.38
CA LEU A 349 7.44 -17.89 -10.99
C LEU A 349 6.17 -17.04 -11.04
N VAL A 350 5.82 -16.39 -9.93
CA VAL A 350 4.66 -15.50 -9.84
C VAL A 350 5.16 -14.09 -9.53
N PHE A 351 4.87 -13.14 -10.41
CA PHE A 351 5.29 -11.74 -10.24
C PHE A 351 4.09 -10.86 -9.89
N VAL A 352 4.25 -10.10 -8.81
CA VAL A 352 3.26 -9.14 -8.31
C VAL A 352 3.85 -7.72 -8.43
N PRO A 353 3.17 -6.78 -9.10
CA PRO A 353 3.65 -5.41 -9.22
C PRO A 353 3.60 -4.65 -7.89
N SER A 354 4.25 -3.49 -7.84
CA SER A 354 4.04 -2.51 -6.78
C SER A 354 4.01 -1.09 -7.33
N GLN A 355 3.35 -0.17 -6.62
CA GLN A 355 3.31 1.25 -7.02
C GLN A 355 4.71 1.86 -7.03
N ARG A 356 5.70 1.23 -6.40
CA ARG A 356 7.08 1.70 -6.39
C ARG A 356 7.89 1.17 -7.59
N ASP A 357 7.31 0.38 -8.48
CA ASP A 357 7.93 -0.05 -9.74
C ASP A 357 7.83 1.08 -10.78
N ILE A 358 8.95 1.77 -11.01
CA ILE A 358 9.01 3.03 -11.78
C ILE A 358 8.53 2.90 -13.23
N HIS A 359 8.71 1.72 -13.84
CA HIS A 359 8.33 1.46 -15.23
C HIS A 359 6.85 1.10 -15.41
N HIS A 360 6.11 0.90 -14.32
CA HIS A 360 4.74 0.39 -14.33
C HIS A 360 3.71 1.43 -13.89
N HIS A 361 2.43 1.10 -14.00
CA HIS A 361 1.32 1.98 -13.59
C HIS A 361 1.45 2.41 -12.13
N PHE A 362 1.26 3.69 -11.83
CA PHE A 362 1.41 4.26 -10.47
C PHE A 362 0.07 4.38 -9.70
N ILE A 363 -0.94 3.57 -10.05
CA ILE A 363 -2.29 3.63 -9.49
C ILE A 363 -2.65 2.28 -8.86
N TYR A 364 -3.32 2.30 -7.71
CA TYR A 364 -3.83 1.11 -7.04
C TYR A 364 -5.34 0.97 -7.27
N PRO A 365 -5.86 -0.24 -7.59
CA PRO A 365 -5.14 -1.50 -7.82
C PRO A 365 -4.30 -1.48 -9.13
N GLN A 366 -3.17 -2.17 -9.17
CA GLN A 366 -2.32 -2.24 -10.36
C GLN A 366 -2.64 -3.46 -11.22
N PRO A 367 -2.70 -3.31 -12.56
CA PRO A 367 -2.79 -4.46 -13.46
C PRO A 367 -1.48 -5.26 -13.46
N PRO A 368 -1.50 -6.51 -13.95
CA PRO A 368 -0.29 -7.32 -14.11
C PRO A 368 0.79 -6.62 -14.95
N PHE A 369 2.05 -7.03 -14.78
CA PHE A 369 3.10 -6.64 -15.71
C PHE A 369 2.82 -7.11 -17.13
N THR A 370 3.38 -6.42 -18.12
CA THR A 370 3.39 -6.88 -19.51
C THR A 370 4.79 -7.35 -19.88
N LEU A 371 4.94 -8.61 -20.27
CA LEU A 371 6.19 -9.16 -20.78
C LEU A 371 6.00 -9.56 -22.25
N PRO A 372 6.54 -8.80 -23.20
CA PRO A 372 6.50 -9.19 -24.61
C PRO A 372 7.40 -10.41 -24.86
N ASN A 373 7.06 -11.23 -25.84
CA ASN A 373 7.91 -12.29 -26.39
C ASN A 373 8.24 -13.49 -25.47
N LEU A 374 7.36 -13.87 -24.55
CA LEU A 374 7.53 -15.13 -23.80
C LEU A 374 7.44 -16.35 -24.73
N SER A 375 8.42 -17.25 -24.65
CA SER A 375 8.31 -18.57 -25.28
C SER A 375 7.17 -19.39 -24.65
N LYS A 376 6.69 -20.43 -25.35
CA LYS A 376 5.63 -21.31 -24.82
C LYS A 376 5.98 -21.94 -23.47
N GLU A 377 7.25 -22.30 -23.29
CA GLU A 377 7.78 -22.88 -22.06
C GLU A 377 7.80 -21.84 -20.93
N GLN A 378 8.25 -20.62 -21.22
CA GLN A 378 8.23 -19.51 -20.25
C GLN A 378 6.80 -19.12 -19.86
N ALA A 379 5.86 -19.10 -20.80
CA ALA A 379 4.45 -18.79 -20.53
C ALA A 379 3.77 -19.81 -19.59
N GLN A 380 4.19 -21.08 -19.63
CA GLN A 380 3.71 -22.10 -18.68
C GLN A 380 4.34 -21.97 -17.29
N ARG A 381 5.50 -21.31 -17.20
CA ARG A 381 6.30 -21.19 -15.97
C ARG A 381 6.12 -19.87 -15.25
N ILE A 382 5.84 -18.79 -15.97
CA ILE A 382 5.65 -17.43 -15.46
C ILE A 382 4.15 -17.12 -15.31
N THR A 383 3.76 -16.58 -14.17
CA THR A 383 2.42 -16.02 -13.92
C THR A 383 2.61 -14.54 -13.56
N LEU A 384 1.92 -13.66 -14.28
CA LEU A 384 1.86 -12.23 -13.97
C LEU A 384 0.47 -11.95 -13.40
N VAL A 385 0.41 -11.35 -12.21
CA VAL A 385 -0.84 -11.12 -11.47
C VAL A 385 -0.95 -9.65 -11.06
N PRO A 386 -2.17 -9.13 -10.77
CA PRO A 386 -2.34 -7.75 -10.31
C PRO A 386 -1.88 -7.56 -8.86
N ASP A 387 -1.83 -6.30 -8.43
CA ASP A 387 -1.71 -5.91 -7.01
C ASP A 387 -2.96 -5.11 -6.58
N PRO A 388 -3.75 -5.59 -5.60
CA PRO A 388 -3.60 -6.84 -4.88
C PRO A 388 -4.12 -8.03 -5.72
N CYS A 389 -3.96 -9.25 -5.22
CA CYS A 389 -4.64 -10.43 -5.79
C CYS A 389 -4.88 -11.54 -4.76
N THR A 390 -5.86 -12.38 -5.05
CA THR A 390 -6.10 -13.65 -4.35
C THR A 390 -5.81 -14.82 -5.30
N LEU A 391 -4.76 -15.58 -5.02
CA LEU A 391 -4.34 -16.71 -5.83
C LEU A 391 -4.84 -18.02 -5.25
N LEU A 392 -5.20 -18.97 -6.12
CA LEU A 392 -5.41 -20.36 -5.78
C LEU A 392 -4.21 -21.17 -6.28
N ILE A 393 -3.46 -21.77 -5.35
CA ILE A 393 -2.25 -22.54 -5.65
C ILE A 393 -2.44 -23.96 -5.09
N ASP A 394 -2.56 -24.98 -5.95
CA ASP A 394 -2.98 -26.37 -5.62
C ASP A 394 -4.00 -26.45 -4.44
N GLY A 395 -5.06 -25.63 -4.49
CA GLY A 395 -6.10 -25.61 -3.47
C GLY A 395 -5.75 -24.84 -2.19
N VAL A 396 -4.72 -24.01 -2.18
CA VAL A 396 -4.41 -23.09 -1.07
C VAL A 396 -4.65 -21.67 -1.52
N THR A 397 -5.36 -20.89 -0.72
CA THR A 397 -5.64 -19.49 -1.05
C THR A 397 -4.54 -18.58 -0.49
N PHE A 398 -3.94 -17.79 -1.38
CA PHE A 398 -2.93 -16.80 -1.07
C PHE A 398 -3.45 -15.41 -1.36
N GLY A 399 -3.68 -14.62 -0.32
CA GLY A 399 -3.88 -13.19 -0.48
C GLY A 399 -2.53 -12.49 -0.56
N VAL A 400 -2.35 -11.62 -1.55
CA VAL A 400 -1.08 -10.91 -1.76
C VAL A 400 -1.36 -9.44 -2.02
N THR A 401 -0.64 -8.59 -1.30
CA THR A 401 -0.52 -7.18 -1.65
C THR A 401 0.92 -6.70 -1.52
N SER A 402 1.35 -5.82 -2.41
CA SER A 402 2.67 -5.19 -2.37
C SER A 402 2.71 -3.92 -1.53
N THR A 403 1.54 -3.32 -1.32
CA THR A 403 1.36 -2.03 -0.65
C THR A 403 1.56 -2.19 0.86
N ASP A 404 2.27 -1.24 1.49
CA ASP A 404 2.67 -1.32 2.91
C ASP A 404 1.53 -0.93 3.88
N ILE A 405 0.36 -1.54 3.67
CA ILE A 405 -0.86 -1.30 4.45
C ILE A 405 -0.64 -1.52 5.96
N LEU A 406 0.23 -2.47 6.33
CA LEU A 406 0.57 -2.71 7.74
C LEU A 406 1.26 -1.49 8.37
N PHE A 407 2.20 -0.85 7.68
CA PHE A 407 2.84 0.37 8.14
C PHE A 407 1.85 1.54 8.19
N HIS A 408 1.01 1.67 7.16
CA HIS A 408 0.01 2.75 7.05
C HIS A 408 -1.03 2.68 8.17
N MET A 409 -1.73 1.54 8.32
CA MET A 409 -2.71 1.34 9.40
C MET A 409 -2.06 1.40 10.76
N GLY A 410 -0.81 0.93 10.88
CA GLY A 410 -0.06 1.09 12.11
C GLY A 410 0.04 2.56 12.52
N ALA A 411 0.34 3.46 11.60
CA ALA A 411 0.47 4.87 11.92
C ALA A 411 -0.82 5.50 12.48
N GLU A 412 -1.99 5.02 12.02
CA GLU A 412 -3.30 5.63 12.30
C GLU A 412 -4.15 4.88 13.35
N GLU A 413 -3.83 3.64 13.69
CA GLU A 413 -4.60 2.85 14.66
C GLU A 413 -4.52 3.44 16.09
N ILE A 414 -5.67 3.45 16.76
CA ILE A 414 -5.81 3.68 18.19
C ILE A 414 -6.36 2.42 18.87
N SER A 415 -5.94 2.16 20.10
CA SER A 415 -6.48 1.06 20.90
C SER A 415 -6.49 1.39 22.38
N CYS A 416 -7.42 0.76 23.10
CA CYS A 416 -7.49 0.78 24.56
C CYS A 416 -7.84 -0.63 25.05
N GLY A 417 -7.27 -1.03 26.19
CA GLY A 417 -7.61 -2.27 26.88
C GLY A 417 -7.24 -3.57 26.15
N THR A 418 -6.80 -3.52 24.89
CA THR A 418 -6.52 -4.73 24.11
C THR A 418 -5.26 -5.45 24.63
N GLY A 419 -5.40 -6.71 25.06
CA GLY A 419 -4.26 -7.56 25.40
C GLY A 419 -3.46 -8.10 24.20
N SER A 420 -3.96 -7.89 22.98
CA SER A 420 -3.35 -8.38 21.73
C SER A 420 -2.24 -7.47 21.21
N GLU A 421 -1.23 -8.07 20.57
CA GLU A 421 -0.12 -7.35 19.95
C GLU A 421 -0.57 -6.55 18.71
N ARG A 422 0.03 -5.38 18.48
CA ARG A 422 -0.37 -4.39 17.46
C ARG A 422 -0.50 -4.95 16.05
N PHE A 423 0.48 -5.71 15.56
CA PHE A 423 0.39 -6.27 14.19
C PHE A 423 -0.75 -7.28 14.09
N SER A 424 -1.00 -8.06 15.14
CA SER A 424 -2.11 -9.02 15.16
C SER A 424 -3.46 -8.31 15.10
N ARG A 425 -3.60 -7.13 15.73
CA ARG A 425 -4.80 -6.28 15.61
C ARG A 425 -4.98 -5.71 14.22
N ILE A 426 -3.93 -5.14 13.62
CA ILE A 426 -4.00 -4.56 12.27
C ILE A 426 -4.35 -5.64 11.23
N LEU A 427 -3.73 -6.81 11.34
CA LEU A 427 -4.04 -7.96 10.50
C LEU A 427 -5.49 -8.41 10.65
N LYS A 428 -5.99 -8.48 11.90
CA LYS A 428 -7.39 -8.80 12.18
C LYS A 428 -8.33 -7.78 11.53
N HIS A 429 -7.99 -6.49 11.58
CA HIS A 429 -8.75 -5.45 10.88
C HIS A 429 -8.80 -5.69 9.38
N MET A 430 -7.69 -5.99 8.72
CA MET A 430 -7.69 -6.29 7.28
C MET A 430 -8.62 -7.45 6.93
N LEU A 431 -8.52 -8.56 7.66
CA LEU A 431 -9.32 -9.77 7.40
C LEU A 431 -10.82 -9.56 7.65
N THR A 432 -11.17 -8.77 8.65
CA THR A 432 -12.56 -8.51 9.03
C THR A 432 -13.20 -7.36 8.26
N GLN A 433 -12.39 -6.46 7.70
CA GLN A 433 -12.82 -5.43 6.76
C GLN A 433 -12.85 -5.93 5.32
N ARG A 434 -12.45 -7.19 5.09
CA ARG A 434 -12.55 -7.91 3.81
C ARG A 434 -11.91 -7.14 2.64
N SER A 435 -10.82 -6.42 2.92
CA SER A 435 -10.21 -5.50 1.97
C SER A 435 -8.70 -5.50 2.10
N TYR A 436 -7.99 -5.44 0.97
CA TYR A 436 -6.52 -5.35 0.96
C TYR A 436 -6.01 -3.98 1.42
N TYR A 437 -6.85 -2.94 1.38
CA TYR A 437 -6.53 -1.59 1.85
C TYR A 437 -7.76 -0.93 2.50
N PRO A 438 -8.08 -1.24 3.77
CA PRO A 438 -9.27 -0.71 4.42
C PRO A 438 -9.11 0.72 4.96
N LEU A 439 -7.87 1.20 5.11
CA LEU A 439 -7.56 2.55 5.61
C LEU A 439 -8.12 3.61 4.66
N TYR A 440 -8.90 4.54 5.18
CA TYR A 440 -9.45 5.66 4.40
C TYR A 440 -9.48 6.95 5.24
N PRO A 441 -9.01 8.09 4.69
CA PRO A 441 -8.31 8.24 3.42
C PRO A 441 -6.99 7.45 3.36
N PRO A 442 -6.53 7.03 2.16
CA PRO A 442 -5.21 6.43 2.02
C PRO A 442 -4.11 7.44 2.38
N VAL A 443 -2.94 6.93 2.75
CA VAL A 443 -1.76 7.80 2.93
C VAL A 443 -1.41 8.50 1.63
N GLU A 444 -0.80 9.69 1.72
CA GLU A 444 -0.55 10.59 0.59
C GLU A 444 0.19 9.92 -0.60
N ASP A 445 1.10 8.98 -0.32
CA ASP A 445 1.88 8.27 -1.34
C ASP A 445 1.09 7.16 -2.09
N VAL A 446 -0.14 6.84 -1.66
CA VAL A 446 -0.96 5.79 -2.27
C VAL A 446 -2.02 6.42 -3.15
N ASN A 447 -1.76 6.42 -4.46
CA ASN A 447 -2.76 6.81 -5.45
C ASN A 447 -3.76 5.67 -5.65
N MET A 448 -5.04 5.93 -5.43
CA MET A 448 -6.10 4.93 -5.51
C MET A 448 -7.17 5.33 -6.53
N ASP A 449 -7.55 4.38 -7.39
CA ASP A 449 -8.75 4.46 -8.21
C ASP A 449 -9.86 3.69 -7.49
N TYR A 450 -10.83 4.40 -6.93
CA TYR A 450 -11.83 3.81 -6.02
C TYR A 450 -12.79 2.88 -6.74
N GLU A 451 -13.21 3.22 -7.97
CA GLU A 451 -14.10 2.36 -8.76
C GLU A 451 -13.41 1.02 -9.05
N LYS A 452 -12.13 1.06 -9.44
CA LYS A 452 -11.35 -0.16 -9.69
C LYS A 452 -10.99 -0.89 -8.41
N PHE A 453 -10.72 -0.16 -7.33
CA PHE A 453 -10.47 -0.76 -6.02
C PHE A 453 -11.70 -1.47 -5.47
N GLN A 454 -12.91 -0.97 -5.72
CA GLN A 454 -14.13 -1.68 -5.36
C GLN A 454 -14.22 -3.03 -6.07
N SER A 455 -13.92 -3.07 -7.37
CA SER A 455 -14.01 -4.31 -8.14
C SER A 455 -12.88 -5.31 -7.85
N TYR A 456 -11.65 -4.84 -7.62
CA TYR A 456 -10.45 -5.69 -7.63
C TYR A 456 -9.61 -5.64 -6.35
N GLY A 457 -9.99 -4.80 -5.38
CA GLY A 457 -9.24 -4.56 -4.15
C GLY A 457 -9.81 -5.23 -2.90
N GLN A 458 -10.93 -5.95 -3.04
CA GLN A 458 -11.58 -6.65 -1.93
C GLN A 458 -11.05 -8.08 -1.78
N MET A 459 -11.21 -8.64 -0.59
CA MET A 459 -10.89 -10.04 -0.32
C MET A 459 -12.16 -10.87 -0.56
N PRO A 460 -12.19 -11.76 -1.56
CA PRO A 460 -13.36 -12.61 -1.84
C PRO A 460 -13.60 -13.66 -0.75
N LEU A 461 -12.56 -13.99 0.00
CA LEU A 461 -12.59 -14.88 1.15
C LEU A 461 -11.45 -14.55 2.13
N THR A 462 -11.43 -15.18 3.31
CA THR A 462 -10.28 -15.05 4.22
C THR A 462 -9.20 -16.01 3.74
N PRO A 463 -8.06 -15.50 3.23
CA PRO A 463 -7.05 -16.36 2.63
C PRO A 463 -6.43 -17.28 3.69
N ASP A 464 -6.00 -18.46 3.27
CA ASP A 464 -5.24 -19.36 4.13
C ASP A 464 -3.89 -18.74 4.51
N ILE A 465 -3.27 -18.04 3.56
CA ILE A 465 -2.00 -17.36 3.72
C ILE A 465 -2.11 -15.93 3.19
N LEU A 466 -1.75 -14.95 4.01
CA LEU A 466 -1.72 -13.54 3.61
C LEU A 466 -0.27 -13.05 3.55
N ILE A 467 0.21 -12.73 2.35
CA ILE A 467 1.54 -12.16 2.12
C ILE A 467 1.43 -10.63 2.12
N ILE A 468 2.02 -10.00 3.12
CA ILE A 468 1.97 -8.55 3.34
C ILE A 468 3.37 -8.00 3.65
N PRO A 469 4.19 -7.76 2.62
CA PRO A 469 5.54 -7.23 2.81
C PRO A 469 5.52 -5.80 3.36
N SER A 470 6.33 -5.55 4.38
CA SER A 470 6.41 -4.25 5.05
C SER A 470 7.85 -3.85 5.36
N GLU A 471 8.12 -2.55 5.44
CA GLU A 471 9.36 -2.01 6.01
C GLU A 471 9.55 -2.39 7.49
N LEU A 472 8.43 -2.68 8.18
CA LEU A 472 8.41 -3.18 9.56
C LEU A 472 9.18 -4.50 9.70
N ARG A 473 9.42 -4.90 10.96
CA ARG A 473 10.11 -6.16 11.25
C ARG A 473 9.31 -7.32 10.68
N TYR A 474 10.00 -8.24 10.01
CA TYR A 474 9.44 -9.47 9.49
C TYR A 474 8.75 -10.28 10.60
N PHE A 475 7.73 -11.07 10.23
CA PHE A 475 7.03 -11.97 11.14
C PHE A 475 6.24 -13.03 10.37
N ILE A 476 5.82 -14.06 11.10
CA ILE A 476 4.80 -15.02 10.69
C ILE A 476 3.83 -15.15 11.87
N LYS A 477 2.53 -14.93 11.63
CA LYS A 477 1.49 -14.94 12.65
C LYS A 477 0.26 -15.68 12.14
N ASP A 478 -0.38 -16.45 13.01
CA ASP A 478 -1.74 -16.93 12.79
C ASP A 478 -2.71 -15.89 13.37
N VAL A 479 -3.58 -15.35 12.52
CA VAL A 479 -4.57 -14.35 12.87
C VAL A 479 -5.92 -14.81 12.32
N VAL A 480 -6.80 -15.22 13.23
CA VAL A 480 -8.15 -15.72 12.90
C VAL A 480 -8.10 -16.89 11.91
N GLY A 481 -7.07 -17.73 11.99
CA GLY A 481 -6.84 -18.87 11.09
C GLY A 481 -6.08 -18.52 9.81
N CYS A 482 -5.85 -17.25 9.49
CA CYS A 482 -5.02 -16.86 8.36
C CYS A 482 -3.55 -16.82 8.80
N VAL A 483 -2.65 -17.47 8.05
CA VAL A 483 -1.20 -17.33 8.28
C VAL A 483 -0.70 -16.08 7.56
N CYS A 484 -0.57 -14.99 8.30
CA CYS A 484 -0.06 -13.73 7.82
C CYS A 484 1.47 -13.70 7.87
N VAL A 485 2.09 -13.39 6.74
CA VAL A 485 3.55 -13.39 6.57
C VAL A 485 4.01 -12.03 6.05
N ASN A 486 4.83 -11.36 6.86
CA ASN A 486 5.70 -10.29 6.38
C ASN A 486 7.10 -10.89 6.19
N PRO A 487 7.52 -11.19 4.94
CA PRO A 487 8.87 -11.71 4.67
C PRO A 487 9.96 -10.65 4.87
N GLY A 488 9.58 -9.38 5.07
CA GLY A 488 10.48 -8.23 5.00
C GLY A 488 10.84 -7.88 3.55
N ARG A 489 11.79 -6.95 3.43
CA ARG A 489 12.41 -6.58 2.15
C ARG A 489 13.67 -7.42 1.96
N LEU A 490 13.95 -7.86 0.73
CA LEU A 490 15.16 -8.60 0.38
C LEU A 490 16.42 -7.76 0.58
N THR A 491 16.30 -6.45 0.43
CA THR A 491 17.36 -5.48 0.69
C THR A 491 16.83 -4.33 1.53
N LYS A 492 17.61 -3.87 2.52
CA LYS A 492 17.29 -2.70 3.35
C LYS A 492 18.42 -1.69 3.27
N GLY A 493 18.27 -0.66 2.44
CA GLY A 493 19.34 0.31 2.17
C GLY A 493 20.56 -0.38 1.54
N GLN A 494 21.72 -0.32 2.20
CA GLN A 494 22.97 -0.91 1.72
C GLN A 494 23.22 -2.35 2.23
N VAL A 495 22.31 -2.92 3.03
CA VAL A 495 22.51 -4.23 3.66
C VAL A 495 21.50 -5.27 3.19
N GLY A 496 21.87 -6.54 3.33
CA GLY A 496 20.99 -7.67 3.04
C GLY A 496 19.78 -7.68 3.98
N GLY A 497 18.63 -8.02 3.41
CA GLY A 497 17.38 -8.18 4.12
C GLY A 497 17.00 -9.65 4.27
N THR A 498 15.74 -9.98 3.99
CA THR A 498 15.17 -11.31 4.26
C THR A 498 14.22 -11.77 3.15
N TYR A 499 13.99 -13.08 3.10
CA TYR A 499 12.93 -13.73 2.31
C TYR A 499 12.16 -14.73 3.18
N GLY A 500 10.96 -15.11 2.75
CA GLY A 500 10.11 -16.11 3.40
C GLY A 500 10.14 -17.45 2.66
N ARG A 501 9.99 -18.54 3.40
CA ARG A 501 9.74 -19.88 2.85
C ARG A 501 8.66 -20.59 3.65
N LEU A 502 7.74 -21.24 2.95
CA LEU A 502 6.55 -21.88 3.52
C LEU A 502 6.47 -23.32 3.01
N LEU A 503 6.15 -24.24 3.92
CA LEU A 503 5.81 -25.62 3.62
C LEU A 503 4.33 -25.82 3.92
N ILE A 504 3.58 -26.10 2.88
CA ILE A 504 2.15 -26.36 2.94
C ILE A 504 1.94 -27.86 2.85
N GLN A 505 1.10 -28.38 3.72
CA GLN A 505 0.70 -29.77 3.73
C GLN A 505 -0.81 -29.86 3.77
N ARG A 506 -1.35 -30.93 3.20
CA ARG A 506 -2.76 -31.23 3.34
C ARG A 506 -3.03 -31.61 4.80
N PRO A 507 -3.88 -30.86 5.52
CA PRO A 507 -4.26 -31.24 6.87
C PRO A 507 -4.99 -32.59 6.87
N ALA A 508 -4.78 -33.40 7.90
CA ALA A 508 -5.59 -34.59 8.12
C ALA A 508 -7.01 -34.14 8.49
N PRO A 509 -8.07 -34.87 8.08
CA PRO A 509 -9.42 -34.53 8.51
C PRO A 509 -9.48 -34.49 10.05
N SER A 510 -9.95 -33.38 10.62
CA SER A 510 -10.15 -33.24 12.06
C SER A 510 -11.44 -33.93 12.47
N GLU A 511 -11.38 -34.77 13.51
CA GLU A 511 -12.57 -35.45 14.05
C GLU A 511 -13.54 -34.46 14.73
N ASP A 512 -13.02 -33.33 15.24
CA ASP A 512 -13.77 -32.28 15.96
C ASP A 512 -14.29 -31.14 15.06
N GLY A 513 -14.10 -31.21 13.74
CA GLY A 513 -14.52 -30.16 12.81
C GLY A 513 -13.75 -28.83 12.92
N THR A 514 -12.74 -28.74 13.80
CA THR A 514 -11.88 -27.56 13.93
C THR A 514 -11.02 -27.37 12.68
N ARG A 515 -10.97 -26.14 12.15
CA ARG A 515 -10.14 -25.83 10.98
C ARG A 515 -8.67 -26.09 11.26
N GLN A 516 -8.03 -26.87 10.40
CA GLN A 516 -6.58 -27.05 10.41
C GLN A 516 -5.92 -26.09 9.41
N ILE A 517 -4.86 -25.44 9.86
CA ILE A 517 -4.09 -24.49 9.05
C ILE A 517 -3.22 -25.26 8.06
N PRO A 518 -3.28 -24.94 6.75
CA PRO A 518 -2.54 -25.72 5.75
C PRO A 518 -1.04 -25.47 5.76
N CYS A 519 -0.59 -24.31 6.27
CA CYS A 519 0.82 -24.01 6.45
C CYS A 519 1.39 -24.78 7.66
N SER A 520 2.06 -25.89 7.38
CA SER A 520 2.67 -26.77 8.40
C SER A 520 3.92 -26.18 9.05
N ALA A 521 4.71 -25.44 8.27
CA ALA A 521 5.94 -24.80 8.72
C ALA A 521 6.26 -23.58 7.84
N ALA A 522 6.76 -22.51 8.44
CA ALA A 522 7.25 -21.35 7.71
C ALA A 522 8.46 -20.72 8.39
N GLN A 523 9.32 -20.09 7.61
CA GLN A 523 10.51 -19.38 8.09
C GLN A 523 10.75 -18.07 7.36
N VAL A 524 11.33 -17.11 8.06
CA VAL A 524 11.96 -15.92 7.46
C VAL A 524 13.47 -16.03 7.62
N VAL A 525 14.21 -15.87 6.53
CA VAL A 525 15.64 -16.15 6.44
C VAL A 525 16.38 -14.97 5.84
N LYS A 526 17.59 -14.65 6.33
CA LYS A 526 18.46 -13.64 5.73
C LYS A 526 19.06 -14.11 4.40
N ILE A 527 19.06 -13.21 3.41
CA ILE A 527 19.64 -13.44 2.08
C ILE A 527 21.17 -13.31 2.06
#